data_AF-A0A8B6BN67-F1
#
_entry.id   AF-A0A8B6BN67-F1
#
_cell.length_a   1.000
_cell.length_b   1.000
_cell.length_c   1.000
_cell.angle_alpha   90.00
_cell.angle_beta   90.00
_cell.angle_gamma   90.00
#
_symmetry.space_group_name_H-M   'P 1'
#
loop_
_entity.id
_entity.type
_entity.pdbx_description
1 polymer ?
#
loop_
_entity_poly.entity_id
_entity_poly.type
_entity_poly.pdbx_seq_one_letter_code
_entity_poly.pdbx_strand_id
1 'polypeptide(L)'
;MDAGRGGNEIASAIISILRTILEEHPNIDKICLWSDSCVPQNKNSFMVTALKILLFEHPKLQVIEHKFCSPGHSIQEVDNIHSNIEKSLKVCEVFSPPGFIRALSKVRPSFMKV
;
A
#
# COMPACT_ATOMS: atom_id res chain seq x y z
N MET A 1 11.49 -2.96 22.42
CA MET A 1 11.66 -3.58 21.09
C MET A 1 11.12 -2.55 20.10
N ASP A 2 12.00 -1.67 19.64
CA ASP A 2 11.61 -0.53 18.80
C ASP A 2 11.53 -0.97 17.34
N ALA A 3 10.33 -1.37 16.91
CA ALA A 3 10.00 -1.29 15.49
C ALA A 3 10.00 0.22 15.17
N GLY A 4 11.05 0.72 14.52
CA GLY A 4 11.50 2.13 14.58
C GLY A 4 10.53 3.24 14.14
N ARG A 5 9.28 2.93 13.77
CA ARG A 5 8.20 3.90 13.53
C ARG A 5 6.92 3.41 14.19
N GLY A 6 6.29 4.28 14.99
CA GLY A 6 5.01 4.01 15.63
C GLY A 6 3.84 4.06 14.66
N GLY A 7 2.68 3.57 15.10
CA GLY A 7 1.47 3.52 14.27
C GLY A 7 0.97 4.89 13.80
N ASN A 8 1.27 5.96 14.54
CA ASN A 8 0.90 7.31 14.14
C ASN A 8 1.75 7.82 12.96
N GLU A 9 3.06 7.58 13.01
CA GLU A 9 3.99 7.94 11.93
C GLU A 9 3.66 7.17 10.64
N ILE A 10 3.33 5.88 10.78
CA ILE A 10 2.93 5.05 9.64
C ILE A 10 1.58 5.53 9.06
N ALA A 11 0.58 5.80 9.91
CA ALA A 11 -0.71 6.32 9.46
C ALA A 11 -0.55 7.67 8.73
N SER A 12 0.21 8.60 9.28
CA SER A 12 0.48 9.91 8.66
C SER A 12 1.12 9.77 7.29
N ALA A 13 2.16 8.92 7.17
CA ALA A 13 2.84 8.69 5.90
C ALA A 13 1.91 8.10 4.82
N ILE A 14 1.07 7.11 5.19
CA ILE A 14 0.09 6.54 4.26
C ILE A 14 -0.92 7.60 3.81
N ILE A 15 -1.45 8.41 4.73
CA ILE A 15 -2.40 9.48 4.36
C ILE A 15 -1.76 10.51 3.43
N SER A 16 -0.52 10.91 3.66
CA SER A 16 0.19 11.83 2.75
C SER A 16 0.25 11.27 1.33
N ILE A 17 0.58 9.98 1.18
CA ILE A 17 0.62 9.33 -0.14
C ILE A 17 -0.77 9.27 -0.78
N LEU A 18 -1.79 8.87 -0.01
CA LEU A 18 -3.15 8.74 -0.53
C LEU A 18 -3.75 10.10 -0.96
N ARG A 19 -3.44 11.19 -0.24
CA ARG A 19 -3.85 12.54 -0.63
C ARG A 19 -3.25 12.93 -1.98
N THR A 20 -1.95 12.73 -2.18
CA THR A 20 -1.31 12.99 -3.47
C THR A 20 -1.96 12.17 -4.60
N ILE A 21 -2.25 10.89 -4.36
CA ILE A 21 -2.93 10.03 -5.34
C ILE A 21 -4.33 10.57 -5.67
N LEU A 22 -5.10 11.00 -4.68
CA LEU A 22 -6.46 11.51 -4.88
C LEU A 22 -6.47 12.89 -5.56
N GLU A 23 -5.45 13.72 -5.34
CA GLU A 23 -5.24 14.98 -6.05
C GLU A 23 -4.92 14.74 -7.54
N GLU A 24 -4.03 13.78 -7.83
CA GLU A 24 -3.66 13.41 -9.21
C GLU A 24 -4.79 12.66 -9.94
N HIS A 25 -5.62 11.92 -9.19
CA HIS A 25 -6.69 11.08 -9.71
C HIS A 25 -8.03 11.36 -9.01
N PRO A 26 -8.68 12.51 -9.29
CA PRO A 26 -9.85 13.00 -8.54
C PRO A 26 -11.14 12.22 -8.79
N ASN A 27 -11.12 11.12 -9.57
CA ASN A 27 -12.29 10.29 -9.87
C ASN A 27 -12.19 8.88 -9.27
N ILE A 28 -11.16 8.60 -8.45
CA ILE A 28 -11.09 7.35 -7.70
C ILE A 28 -12.26 7.28 -6.71
N ASP A 29 -13.02 6.19 -6.78
CA ASP A 29 -14.15 5.89 -5.89
C ASP A 29 -13.82 4.77 -4.88
N LYS A 30 -12.81 3.95 -5.15
CA LYS A 30 -12.37 2.85 -4.30
C LYS A 30 -10.85 2.77 -4.17
N ILE A 31 -10.37 2.60 -2.94
CA ILE A 31 -8.97 2.29 -2.62
C ILE A 31 -8.92 0.93 -1.93
N CYS A 32 -7.99 0.07 -2.36
CA CYS A 32 -7.70 -1.20 -1.71
C CYS A 32 -6.30 -1.15 -1.10
N LEU A 33 -6.21 -1.23 0.23
CA LEU A 33 -4.97 -1.28 0.99
C LEU A 33 -4.70 -2.71 1.44
N TRP A 34 -3.45 -3.14 1.30
CA TRP A 34 -2.98 -4.41 1.83
C TRP A 34 -1.90 -4.12 2.87
N SER A 35 -2.04 -4.69 4.06
CA SER A 35 -1.05 -4.52 5.13
C SER A 35 -0.84 -5.83 5.87
N ASP A 36 0.33 -5.94 6.51
CA ASP A 36 0.57 -6.99 7.49
C ASP A 36 -0.34 -6.80 8.72
N SER A 37 -0.46 -7.83 9.54
CA SER A 37 -1.28 -7.76 10.76
C SER A 37 -0.57 -7.12 11.96
N CYS A 38 0.48 -6.32 11.75
CA CYS A 38 1.23 -5.69 12.83
C CYS A 38 0.35 -4.65 13.55
N VAL A 39 -0.14 -5.00 14.75
CA VAL A 39 -1.05 -4.13 15.53
C VAL A 39 -0.43 -2.77 15.86
N PRO A 40 0.80 -2.68 16.40
CA PRO A 40 1.39 -1.39 16.74
C PRO A 40 1.57 -0.43 15.55
N GLN A 41 1.65 -0.95 14.33
CA GLN A 41 1.96 -0.17 13.12
C GLN A 41 0.76 0.02 12.19
N ASN A 42 0.10 -1.07 11.80
CA ASN A 42 -0.87 -1.07 10.69
C ASN A 42 -2.30 -1.38 11.14
N LYS A 43 -2.47 -2.17 12.22
CA LYS A 43 -3.78 -2.60 12.71
C LYS A 43 -4.15 -1.94 14.04
N ASN A 44 -4.15 -0.61 14.06
CA ASN A 44 -4.47 0.22 15.23
C ASN A 44 -5.54 1.28 14.92
N SER A 45 -6.02 1.94 15.97
CA SER A 45 -7.04 2.99 15.87
C SER A 45 -6.56 4.25 15.16
N PHE A 46 -5.25 4.57 15.22
CA PHE A 46 -4.69 5.73 14.51
C PHE A 46 -4.88 5.56 13.00
N MET A 47 -4.51 4.40 12.45
CA MET A 47 -4.68 4.08 11.03
C MET A 47 -6.14 4.18 10.59
N VAL A 48 -7.06 3.53 11.32
CA VAL A 48 -8.49 3.53 10.96
C VAL A 48 -9.09 4.94 11.04
N THR A 49 -8.72 5.72 12.06
CA THR A 49 -9.19 7.10 12.23
C THR A 49 -8.69 7.99 11.08
N ALA A 50 -7.41 7.84 10.72
CA ALA A 50 -6.81 8.60 9.64
C ALA A 50 -7.46 8.29 8.29
N LEU A 51 -7.71 7.02 7.97
CA LEU A 51 -8.42 6.62 6.75
C LEU A 51 -9.88 7.12 6.72
N LYS A 52 -10.56 7.15 7.87
CA LYS A 52 -11.91 7.69 7.97
C LYS A 52 -11.96 9.19 7.71
N ILE A 53 -10.98 9.95 8.21
CA ILE A 53 -10.85 11.39 7.94
C ILE A 53 -10.65 11.60 6.44
N LEU A 54 -9.76 10.83 5.80
CA LEU A 54 -9.53 10.91 4.36
C LEU A 54 -10.81 10.69 3.55
N LEU A 55 -11.62 9.70 3.94
CA LEU A 55 -12.90 9.41 3.29
C LEU A 55 -13.90 10.58 3.42
N PHE A 56 -13.92 11.26 4.56
CA PHE A 56 -14.78 12.43 4.77
C PHE A 56 -14.31 13.65 3.97
N GLU A 57 -12.99 13.82 3.81
CA GLU A 57 -12.40 14.92 3.03
C GLU A 57 -12.62 14.76 1.52
N HIS A 58 -12.87 13.53 1.03
CA HIS A 58 -12.98 13.22 -0.39
C HIS A 58 -14.34 12.59 -0.74
N PRO A 59 -15.38 13.38 -1.04
CA PRO A 59 -16.74 12.88 -1.23
C PRO A 59 -16.93 11.86 -2.37
N LYS A 60 -16.00 11.85 -3.34
CA LYS A 60 -16.01 10.89 -4.45
C LYS A 60 -15.47 9.52 -4.06
N LEU A 61 -14.56 9.48 -3.09
CA LEU A 61 -14.05 8.23 -2.54
C LEU A 61 -15.15 7.62 -1.67
N GLN A 62 -15.66 6.46 -2.05
CA GLN A 62 -16.77 5.80 -1.36
C GLN A 62 -16.27 4.67 -0.46
N VAL A 63 -15.22 3.96 -0.87
CA VAL A 63 -14.76 2.76 -0.18
C VAL A 63 -13.25 2.75 -0.02
N ILE A 64 -12.79 2.57 1.21
CA ILE A 64 -11.43 2.15 1.51
C ILE A 64 -11.49 0.73 2.08
N GLU A 65 -11.01 -0.24 1.32
CA GLU A 65 -10.94 -1.64 1.72
C GLU A 65 -9.54 -1.94 2.27
N HIS A 66 -9.42 -2.15 3.59
CA HIS A 66 -8.14 -2.44 4.24
C HIS A 66 -8.03 -3.93 4.58
N LYS A 67 -7.24 -4.65 3.80
CA LYS A 67 -7.05 -6.10 3.88
C LYS A 67 -5.79 -6.45 4.69
N PHE A 68 -5.93 -7.47 5.52
CA PHE A 68 -4.87 -8.03 6.37
C PHE A 68 -4.69 -9.53 6.10
N CYS A 69 -3.53 -10.10 6.47
CA CYS A 69 -3.32 -11.54 6.39
C CYS A 69 -4.35 -12.30 7.25
N SER A 70 -4.93 -13.37 6.72
CA SER A 70 -5.78 -14.26 7.50
C SER A 70 -4.91 -15.19 8.37
N PRO A 71 -5.28 -15.44 9.64
CA PRO A 71 -4.55 -16.40 10.48
C PRO A 71 -4.56 -17.79 9.82
N GLY A 72 -3.41 -18.45 9.76
CA GLY A 72 -3.26 -19.77 9.13
C GLY A 72 -2.71 -19.75 7.69
N HIS A 73 -2.61 -18.57 7.07
CA HIS A 73 -1.92 -18.38 5.79
C HIS A 73 -0.83 -17.32 5.96
N SER A 74 0.42 -17.71 5.74
CA SER A 74 1.55 -16.76 5.69
C SER A 74 1.63 -15.98 4.37
N ILE A 75 0.72 -16.26 3.43
CA ILE A 75 0.75 -15.75 2.06
C ILE A 75 -0.52 -14.95 1.77
N GLN A 76 -0.36 -13.69 1.35
CA GLN A 76 -1.41 -12.84 0.81
C GLN A 76 -1.39 -12.88 -0.73
N GLU A 77 -2.51 -12.54 -1.37
CA GLU A 77 -2.58 -12.42 -2.84
C GLU A 77 -1.52 -11.45 -3.39
N VAL A 78 -1.19 -10.41 -2.62
CA VAL A 78 -0.16 -9.41 -2.98
C VAL A 78 1.27 -9.98 -2.99
N ASP A 79 1.55 -11.10 -2.32
CA ASP A 79 2.89 -11.69 -2.27
C ASP A 79 3.37 -12.19 -3.64
N ASN A 80 2.43 -12.54 -4.53
CA ASN A 80 2.77 -12.84 -5.91
C ASN A 80 3.32 -11.61 -6.65
N ILE A 81 2.77 -10.41 -6.37
CA ILE A 81 3.26 -9.15 -6.93
C ILE A 81 4.66 -8.86 -6.38
N HIS A 82 4.86 -8.97 -5.06
CA HIS A 82 6.17 -8.80 -4.43
C HIS A 82 7.21 -9.76 -5.01
N SER A 83 6.84 -11.03 -5.20
CA SER A 83 7.71 -12.04 -5.81
C SER A 83 8.10 -11.69 -7.25
N ASN A 84 7.18 -11.15 -8.05
CA ASN A 84 7.45 -10.74 -9.42
C ASN A 84 8.32 -9.48 -9.49
N ILE A 85 8.10 -8.52 -8.59
CA ILE A 85 8.96 -7.35 -8.44
C ILE A 85 10.38 -7.79 -8.07
N GLU A 86 10.53 -8.67 -7.06
CA GLU A 86 11.84 -9.16 -6.61
C GLU A 86 12.59 -9.89 -7.74
N LYS A 87 11.90 -10.76 -8.49
CA LYS A 87 12.49 -11.44 -9.66
C LYS A 87 12.97 -10.44 -10.72
N SER A 88 12.20 -9.40 -10.99
CA SER A 88 12.58 -8.35 -11.95
C SER A 88 13.75 -7.51 -11.45
N LEU A 89 13.81 -7.22 -10.15
CA LEU A 89 14.90 -6.46 -9.54
C LEU A 89 16.19 -7.26 -9.45
N LYS A 90 16.13 -8.59 -9.27
CA LYS A 90 17.33 -9.46 -9.24
C LYS A 90 18.15 -9.42 -10.52
N VAL A 91 17.53 -9.16 -11.66
CA VAL A 91 18.18 -9.12 -12.97
C VAL A 91 18.45 -7.70 -13.46
N CYS A 92 18.04 -6.68 -12.70
CA CYS A 92 18.19 -5.28 -13.07
C CYS A 92 19.11 -4.58 -12.06
N GLU A 93 20.26 -4.09 -12.51
CA GLU A 93 21.10 -3.27 -11.65
C GLU A 93 20.45 -1.89 -11.46
N VAL A 94 20.08 -1.58 -10.22
CA VAL A 94 19.44 -0.32 -9.84
C VAL A 94 20.45 0.53 -9.08
N PHE A 95 21.02 1.53 -9.75
CA PHE A 95 21.98 2.47 -9.14
C PHE A 95 21.40 3.87 -8.89
N SER A 96 20.15 4.11 -9.28
CA SER A 96 19.49 5.42 -9.13
C SER A 96 17.97 5.31 -9.02
N PRO A 97 17.28 6.29 -8.39
CA PRO A 97 15.82 6.29 -8.30
C PRO A 97 15.09 6.19 -9.66
N PRO A 98 15.52 6.89 -10.73
CA PRO A 98 14.93 6.69 -12.06
C PRO A 98 15.15 5.28 -12.62
N GLY A 99 16.29 4.66 -12.34
CA GLY A 99 16.58 3.27 -12.68
C GLY A 99 15.61 2.31 -11.98
N PHE A 100 15.25 2.60 -10.73
CA PHE A 100 14.28 1.82 -9.97
C PHE A 100 12.88 1.91 -10.56
N ILE A 101 12.41 3.13 -10.86
CA ILE A 101 11.10 3.34 -11.51
C ILE A 101 11.04 2.58 -12.84
N ARG A 102 12.10 2.66 -13.65
CA ARG A 102 12.18 1.93 -14.93
C ARG A 102 12.15 0.41 -14.74
N ALA A 103 12.78 -0.12 -13.69
CA ALA A 103 12.73 -1.54 -13.38
C ALA A 103 11.31 -1.97 -12.96
N LEU A 104 10.63 -1.16 -12.14
CA LEU A 104 9.25 -1.38 -11.73
C LEU A 104 8.27 -1.35 -12.91
N SER A 105 8.44 -0.43 -13.87
CA SER A 105 7.59 -0.35 -15.07
C SER A 105 7.67 -1.61 -15.97
N LYS A 106 8.72 -2.43 -15.83
CA LYS A 106 8.89 -3.68 -16.58
C LYS A 106 8.26 -4.89 -15.91
N VAL A 107 7.88 -4.77 -14.63
CA VAL A 107 7.24 -5.87 -13.90
C VAL A 107 5.87 -6.12 -14.52
N ARG A 108 5.65 -7.34 -15.04
CA ARG A 108 4.31 -7.73 -15.50
C ARG A 108 3.40 -7.88 -14.29
N PRO A 109 2.30 -7.13 -14.19
CA PRO A 109 1.30 -7.41 -13.16
C PRO A 109 0.69 -8.77 -13.47
N SER A 110 1.07 -9.81 -12.71
CA SER A 110 0.36 -11.08 -12.77
C SER A 110 -0.96 -10.93 -12.01
N PHE A 111 -1.96 -10.47 -12.76
CA PHE A 111 -3.41 -10.45 -12.54
C PHE A 111 -4.07 -9.23 -11.86
N MET A 112 -4.97 -8.63 -12.64
CA MET A 112 -6.34 -8.30 -12.23
C MET A 112 -7.27 -8.89 -13.30
N LYS A 113 -7.55 -10.21 -13.25
CA LYS A 113 -8.77 -10.72 -13.89
C LYS A 113 -9.89 -10.46 -12.89
N VAL A 114 -10.71 -9.46 -13.21
CA VAL A 114 -12.06 -9.32 -12.66
C VAL A 114 -12.88 -10.54 -13.09
#